data_AF-A0A0S8J1S4-F1
#
_entry.id   AF-A0A0S8J1S4-F1
#
_cell.length_a   1.000
_cell.length_b   1.000
_cell.length_c   1.000
_cell.angle_alpha   90.00
_cell.angle_beta   90.00
_cell.angle_gamma   90.00
#
_symmetry.space_group_name_H-M   'P 1'
#
loop_
_entity.id
_entity.type
_entity.pdbx_description
1 polymer ?
#
loop_
_entity_poly.entity_id
_entity_poly.type
_entity_poly.pdbx_seq_one_letter_code
_entity_poly.pdbx_strand_id
1 'polypeptide(L)'
;MKNANLKSYGLGLACFVIALMVTSVGVSADEGISVTIPIGPYEINYTEQGQEISVENFGRLLVPGKPNLPSKIFAIAIPPGAEVGEVTFTTGEGVTLPGTYEISPAPLPRVIGQEDPLIYEQDKRMYEENYNSVYGSDEPYPQNVVEFVRSAGYRKYNLVDVRVTPLTYRPLSGQLTYYPEVTVQVSYTVPKDFSPEEIIIDNLPRTERIA
;
A
#
# COMPACT_ATOMS: atom_id res chain seq x y z
N MET A 1 -2.66 -13.32 -86.13
CA MET A 1 -3.76 -12.59 -85.48
C MET A 1 -4.94 -13.53 -85.34
N LYS A 2 -5.14 -14.13 -84.16
CA LYS A 2 -6.29 -14.98 -83.84
C LYS A 2 -6.72 -14.73 -82.39
N ASN A 3 -8.04 -14.64 -82.26
CA ASN A 3 -8.87 -14.46 -81.08
C ASN A 3 -8.60 -15.47 -79.96
N ALA A 4 -8.93 -15.13 -78.72
CA ALA A 4 -10.17 -15.57 -78.06
C ALA A 4 -10.05 -15.53 -76.52
N ASN A 5 -11.07 -14.93 -75.90
CA ASN A 5 -11.48 -15.18 -74.51
C ASN A 5 -11.98 -16.63 -74.37
N LEU A 6 -11.67 -17.32 -73.27
CA LEU A 6 -12.67 -18.08 -72.51
C LEU A 6 -12.18 -18.48 -71.10
N LYS A 7 -13.06 -18.25 -70.12
CA LYS A 7 -12.94 -18.55 -68.68
C LYS A 7 -13.05 -20.06 -68.42
N SER A 8 -12.43 -20.57 -67.34
CA SER A 8 -13.13 -21.17 -66.17
C SER A 8 -12.20 -21.95 -65.23
N TYR A 9 -12.21 -21.55 -63.95
CA TYR A 9 -12.18 -22.31 -62.69
C TYR A 9 -11.35 -23.61 -62.55
N GLY A 10 -10.40 -23.58 -61.60
CA GLY A 10 -9.78 -24.75 -60.99
C GLY A 10 -9.40 -24.47 -59.54
N LEU A 11 -10.11 -25.12 -58.63
CA LEU A 11 -10.04 -25.11 -57.17
C LEU A 11 -8.76 -25.81 -56.67
N GLY A 12 -8.04 -25.26 -55.69
CA GLY A 12 -6.90 -25.93 -55.02
C GLY A 12 -6.27 -25.04 -53.95
N LEU A 13 -6.88 -24.97 -52.77
CA LEU A 13 -6.53 -25.71 -51.55
C LEU A 13 -5.24 -25.20 -50.85
N ALA A 14 -5.50 -24.66 -49.66
CA ALA A 14 -4.63 -24.07 -48.64
C ALA A 14 -3.43 -24.90 -48.18
N CYS A 15 -2.43 -24.19 -47.65
CA CYS A 15 -1.69 -24.60 -46.45
C CYS A 15 -1.06 -23.35 -45.80
N PHE A 16 -1.87 -22.55 -45.10
CA PHE A 16 -1.38 -21.52 -44.19
C PHE A 16 -1.35 -22.13 -42.79
N VAL A 17 -0.17 -22.61 -42.38
CA VAL A 17 0.04 -23.15 -41.04
C VAL A 17 0.01 -21.99 -40.06
N ILE A 18 -1.14 -21.75 -39.43
CA ILE A 18 -1.24 -20.84 -38.29
C ILE A 18 -0.76 -21.63 -37.08
N ALA A 19 0.50 -21.38 -36.68
CA ALA A 19 1.03 -21.86 -35.41
C ALA A 19 0.34 -21.09 -34.27
N LEU A 20 -0.71 -21.69 -33.71
CA LEU A 20 -1.38 -21.20 -32.51
C LEU A 20 -0.46 -21.50 -31.31
N MET A 21 0.37 -20.53 -30.91
CA MET A 21 1.06 -20.59 -29.62
C MET A 21 0.01 -20.45 -28.52
N VAL A 22 -0.46 -21.57 -27.99
CA VAL A 22 -1.18 -21.61 -26.73
C VAL A 22 -0.14 -21.35 -25.64
N THR A 23 0.01 -20.09 -25.23
CA THR A 23 0.66 -19.78 -23.97
C THR A 23 -0.27 -20.29 -22.89
N SER A 24 0.10 -21.41 -22.25
CA SER A 24 -0.56 -21.89 -21.05
C SER A 24 -0.38 -20.81 -19.97
N VAL A 25 -1.40 -19.98 -19.79
CA VAL A 25 -1.52 -19.19 -18.55
C VAL A 25 -1.72 -20.22 -17.46
N GLY A 26 -0.65 -20.52 -16.74
CA GLY A 26 -0.74 -21.27 -15.50
C GLY A 26 -1.56 -20.43 -14.54
N VAL A 27 -2.83 -20.77 -14.36
CA VAL A 27 -3.64 -20.22 -13.27
C VAL A 27 -3.12 -20.89 -12.01
N SER A 28 -2.10 -20.29 -11.40
CA SER A 28 -1.93 -20.42 -9.95
C SER A 28 -3.20 -19.83 -9.35
N ALA A 29 -3.88 -20.58 -8.50
CA ALA A 29 -4.96 -20.03 -7.70
C ALA A 29 -4.33 -19.06 -6.69
N ASP A 30 -4.13 -17.81 -7.13
CA ASP A 30 -3.74 -16.72 -6.24
C ASP A 30 -4.98 -16.39 -5.42
N GLU A 31 -4.99 -16.84 -4.16
CA GLU A 31 -6.05 -16.50 -3.22
C GLU A 31 -5.81 -15.09 -2.71
N GLY A 32 -6.87 -14.38 -2.35
CA GLY A 32 -6.73 -13.00 -1.91
C GLY A 32 -7.78 -12.61 -0.89
N ILE A 33 -7.40 -11.67 -0.01
CA ILE A 33 -8.33 -11.01 0.91
C ILE A 33 -8.43 -9.54 0.54
N SER A 34 -9.66 -9.03 0.56
CA SER A 34 -9.95 -7.61 0.37
C SER A 34 -10.51 -7.03 1.66
N VAL A 35 -9.87 -5.97 2.16
CA VAL A 35 -10.21 -5.32 3.43
C VAL A 35 -10.48 -3.84 3.17
N THR A 36 -11.68 -3.39 3.54
CA THR A 36 -11.99 -1.95 3.54
C THR A 36 -11.49 -1.33 4.84
N ILE A 37 -10.69 -0.28 4.72
CA ILE A 37 -10.06 0.39 5.84
C ILE A 37 -11.06 1.41 6.43
N PRO A 38 -11.36 1.36 7.73
CA PRO A 38 -12.22 2.36 8.36
C PRO A 38 -11.45 3.69 8.48
N ILE A 39 -11.89 4.69 7.72
CA ILE A 39 -11.33 6.04 7.75
C ILE A 39 -12.38 6.96 8.36
N GLY A 40 -12.03 7.59 9.48
CA GLY A 40 -12.90 8.52 10.17
C GLY A 40 -12.85 9.93 9.56
N PRO A 41 -13.68 10.85 10.07
CA PRO A 41 -13.64 12.25 9.65
C PRO A 41 -12.27 12.89 9.93
N TYR A 42 -11.94 13.92 9.15
CA TYR A 42 -10.76 14.75 9.38
C TYR A 42 -11.10 16.04 10.12
N GLU A 43 -10.13 16.58 10.86
CA GLU A 43 -10.21 17.89 11.50
C GLU A 43 -8.94 18.68 11.21
N ILE A 44 -9.07 20.00 11.02
CA ILE A 44 -7.95 20.91 10.78
C ILE A 44 -7.81 21.87 11.94
N ASN A 45 -6.65 21.82 12.58
CA ASN A 45 -6.27 22.68 13.68
C ASN A 45 -5.23 23.70 13.21
N TYR A 46 -5.40 24.94 13.64
CA TYR A 46 -4.46 26.02 13.37
C TYR A 46 -3.55 26.18 14.58
N THR A 47 -2.26 25.97 14.39
CA THR A 47 -1.24 26.06 15.45
C THR A 47 -0.27 27.18 15.15
N GLU A 48 0.56 27.56 16.12
CA GLU A 48 1.64 28.53 15.92
C GLU A 48 2.71 28.04 14.92
N GLN A 49 2.78 26.73 14.68
CA GLN A 49 3.78 26.08 13.81
C GLN A 49 3.27 25.83 12.39
N GLY A 50 2.02 26.21 12.09
CA GLY A 50 1.33 25.92 10.83
C GLY A 50 0.00 25.20 11.06
N GLN A 51 -0.51 24.59 10.00
CA GLN A 51 -1.77 23.86 10.05
C GLN A 51 -1.52 22.37 10.29
N GLU A 52 -2.33 21.79 11.16
CA GLU A 52 -2.30 20.37 11.48
C GLU A 52 -3.63 19.75 11.09
N ILE A 53 -3.59 18.80 10.15
CA ILE A 53 -4.74 17.96 9.83
C ILE A 53 -4.67 16.66 10.63
N SER A 54 -5.78 16.23 11.20
CA SER A 54 -5.92 14.97 11.96
C SER A 54 -7.06 14.14 11.37
N VAL A 55 -7.03 12.83 11.58
CA VAL A 55 -8.11 11.91 11.21
C VAL A 55 -8.45 11.06 12.43
N GLU A 56 -9.73 10.85 12.70
CA GLU A 56 -10.17 10.11 13.87
C GLU A 56 -9.53 8.71 13.93
N ASN A 57 -8.96 8.35 15.08
CA ASN A 57 -8.28 7.07 15.32
C ASN A 57 -7.01 6.82 14.50
N PHE A 58 -6.43 7.85 13.85
CA PHE A 58 -5.15 7.78 13.16
C PHE A 58 -4.02 8.41 13.98
N GLY A 59 -2.82 7.86 13.83
CA GLY A 59 -1.59 8.45 14.34
C GLY A 59 -1.00 9.43 13.33
N ARG A 60 0.35 9.49 13.28
CA ARG A 60 1.09 10.44 12.44
C ARG A 60 2.17 9.73 11.63
N LEU A 61 2.38 10.18 10.40
CA LEU A 61 3.51 9.81 9.57
C LEU A 61 4.72 10.66 9.94
N LEU A 62 5.50 10.17 10.91
CA LEU A 62 6.62 10.91 11.50
C LEU A 62 7.93 10.63 10.79
N VAL A 63 8.02 10.97 9.50
CA VAL A 63 9.29 10.94 8.76
C VAL A 63 9.93 12.33 8.88
N PRO A 64 11.05 12.50 9.62
CA PRO A 64 11.59 13.82 9.92
C PRO A 64 11.87 14.64 8.66
N GLY A 65 11.40 15.89 8.66
CA GLY A 65 11.54 16.82 7.53
C GLY A 65 10.46 16.70 6.47
N LYS A 66 9.69 15.60 6.43
CA LYS A 66 8.55 15.44 5.51
C LYS A 66 7.23 15.91 6.14
N PRO A 67 6.19 16.22 5.36
CA PRO A 67 4.89 16.65 5.87
C PRO A 67 4.33 15.72 6.94
N ASN A 68 3.90 16.30 8.06
CA ASN A 68 3.34 15.58 9.18
C ASN A 68 1.85 15.27 8.92
N LEU A 69 1.58 14.11 8.32
CA LEU A 69 0.23 13.70 7.90
C LEU A 69 -0.36 12.60 8.79
N PRO A 70 -1.69 12.53 8.96
CA PRO A 70 -2.38 11.43 9.64
C PRO A 70 -2.08 10.09 8.99
N SER A 71 -1.67 9.11 9.78
CA SER A 71 -1.33 7.79 9.25
C SER A 71 -1.52 6.69 10.29
N LYS A 72 -1.84 5.48 9.84
CA LYS A 72 -2.05 4.32 10.71
C LYS A 72 -1.62 3.04 10.04
N ILE A 73 -1.05 2.13 10.82
CA ILE A 73 -0.74 0.77 10.37
C ILE A 73 -1.92 -0.14 10.72
N PHE A 74 -2.40 -0.87 9.72
CA PHE A 74 -3.41 -1.92 9.84
C PHE A 74 -2.73 -3.26 9.62
N ALA A 75 -2.94 -4.19 10.57
CA ALA A 75 -2.47 -5.56 10.44
C ALA A 75 -3.59 -6.42 9.83
N ILE A 76 -3.39 -6.89 8.61
CA ILE A 76 -4.34 -7.77 7.90
C ILE A 76 -3.90 -9.21 8.11
N ALA A 77 -4.76 -10.04 8.71
CA ALA A 77 -4.47 -11.45 8.89
C ALA A 77 -4.70 -12.22 7.58
N ILE A 78 -3.72 -13.03 7.21
CA ILE A 78 -3.80 -14.02 6.13
C ILE A 78 -3.69 -15.44 6.72
N PRO A 79 -4.05 -16.48 5.96
CA PRO A 79 -4.01 -17.85 6.47
C PRO A 79 -2.64 -18.25 7.06
N PRO A 80 -2.61 -19.06 8.13
CA PRO A 80 -1.39 -19.63 8.69
C PRO A 80 -0.49 -20.28 7.64
N GLY A 81 0.80 -19.91 7.63
CA GLY A 81 1.78 -20.46 6.69
C GLY A 81 1.64 -19.94 5.25
N ALA A 82 0.68 -19.07 4.94
CA ALA A 82 0.57 -18.47 3.63
C ALA A 82 1.72 -17.48 3.37
N GLU A 83 2.26 -17.51 2.16
CA GLU A 83 3.26 -16.57 1.69
C GLU A 83 2.56 -15.38 1.03
N VAL A 84 2.94 -14.17 1.44
CA VAL A 84 2.39 -12.92 0.91
C VAL A 84 2.81 -12.79 -0.55
N GLY A 85 1.83 -12.62 -1.43
CA GLY A 85 2.02 -12.25 -2.83
C GLY A 85 2.07 -10.73 -2.97
N GLU A 86 1.15 -10.18 -3.75
CA GLU A 86 1.08 -8.75 -4.02
C GLU A 86 0.14 -8.04 -3.04
N VAL A 87 0.54 -6.83 -2.61
CA VAL A 87 -0.33 -5.92 -1.86
C VAL A 87 -0.68 -4.76 -2.77
N THR A 88 -1.95 -4.72 -3.19
CA THR A 88 -2.51 -3.64 -3.99
C THR A 88 -3.57 -2.89 -3.18
N PHE A 89 -3.98 -1.73 -3.70
CA PHE A 89 -5.03 -0.95 -3.09
C PHE A 89 -5.82 -0.20 -4.13
N THR A 90 -7.06 0.14 -3.77
CA THR A 90 -7.93 1.04 -4.51
C THR A 90 -8.46 2.10 -3.57
N THR A 91 -8.52 3.34 -4.03
CA THR A 91 -9.19 4.42 -3.31
C THR A 91 -10.54 4.72 -3.96
N GLY A 92 -11.49 5.22 -3.18
CA GLY A 92 -12.65 5.92 -3.73
C GLY A 92 -12.26 7.26 -4.35
N GLU A 93 -13.25 8.07 -4.67
CA GLU A 93 -13.04 9.43 -5.18
C GLU A 93 -12.35 10.29 -4.10
N GLY A 94 -11.21 10.88 -4.48
CA GLY A 94 -10.49 11.80 -3.61
C GLY A 94 -11.19 13.15 -3.52
N VAL A 95 -11.36 13.66 -2.30
CA VAL A 95 -11.96 14.98 -2.05
C VAL A 95 -10.84 16.00 -1.88
N THR A 96 -10.65 16.86 -2.88
CA THR A 96 -9.74 18.00 -2.76
C THR A 96 -10.32 19.03 -1.80
N LEU A 97 -9.58 19.33 -0.74
CA LEU A 97 -10.00 20.29 0.27
C LEU A 97 -9.84 21.73 -0.26
N PRO A 98 -10.83 22.61 -0.05
CA PRO A 98 -10.78 23.97 -0.58
C PRO A 98 -9.78 24.83 0.19
N GLY A 99 -8.88 25.49 -0.54
CA GLY A 99 -7.91 26.42 0.00
C GLY A 99 -6.46 25.99 -0.25
N THR A 100 -5.55 26.67 0.45
CA THR A 100 -4.11 26.39 0.42
C THR A 100 -3.67 26.12 1.84
N TYR A 101 -3.05 24.97 2.06
CA TYR A 101 -2.65 24.51 3.37
C TYR A 101 -1.15 24.54 3.53
N GLU A 102 -0.69 24.91 4.72
CA GLU A 102 0.73 24.87 5.10
C GLU A 102 0.90 23.83 6.20
N ILE A 103 1.16 22.59 5.78
CA ILE A 103 1.37 21.47 6.70
C ILE A 103 2.82 21.49 7.18
N SER A 104 3.02 21.55 8.50
CA SER A 104 4.35 21.56 9.10
C SER A 104 5.09 20.23 8.88
N PRO A 105 6.42 20.25 8.70
CA PRO A 105 7.21 19.04 8.64
C PRO A 105 7.18 18.29 9.98
N ALA A 106 7.29 16.97 9.94
CA ALA A 106 7.46 16.18 11.15
C ALA A 106 8.80 16.53 11.82
N PRO A 107 8.80 16.83 13.13
CA PRO A 107 9.99 17.30 13.83
C PRO A 107 11.03 16.19 13.95
N LEU A 108 12.28 16.59 14.23
CA LEU A 108 13.32 15.65 14.57
C LEU A 108 13.01 15.00 15.94
N PRO A 109 12.99 13.66 16.05
CA PRO A 109 12.86 13.01 17.35
C PRO A 109 14.05 13.39 18.23
N ARG A 110 13.80 13.64 19.51
CA ARG A 110 14.83 13.92 20.51
C ARG A 110 14.96 12.75 21.45
N VAL A 111 16.20 12.38 21.78
CA VAL A 111 16.46 11.35 22.78
C VAL A 111 16.10 11.88 24.17
N ILE A 112 15.65 10.97 25.04
CA ILE A 112 15.47 11.28 26.46
C ILE A 112 16.84 11.11 27.13
N GLY A 113 17.42 12.21 27.62
CA GLY A 113 18.72 12.21 28.31
C GLY A 113 19.81 12.96 27.54
N GLN A 114 21.06 12.52 27.69
CA GLN A 114 22.19 13.14 27.00
C GLN A 114 22.22 12.71 25.53
N GLU A 115 22.15 13.70 24.64
CA GLU A 115 22.21 13.50 23.19
C GLU A 115 23.66 13.44 22.73
N ASP A 116 23.97 12.48 21.85
CA ASP A 116 25.25 12.42 21.15
C ASP A 116 25.25 13.48 20.03
N PRO A 117 26.15 14.47 20.07
CA PRO A 117 26.19 15.52 19.04
C PRO A 117 26.38 14.98 17.62
N LEU A 118 27.10 13.86 17.44
CA LEU A 118 27.35 13.30 16.10
C LEU A 118 26.08 12.68 15.51
N ILE A 119 25.27 12.00 16.34
CA ILE A 119 23.99 11.44 15.92
C ILE A 119 23.02 12.57 15.59
N TYR A 120 22.95 13.60 16.44
CA TYR A 120 22.09 14.76 16.20
C TYR A 120 22.40 15.47 14.88
N GLU A 121 23.68 15.72 14.57
CA GLU A 121 24.06 16.36 13.31
C GLU A 121 23.80 15.49 12.08
N GLN A 122 23.86 14.15 12.22
CA GLN A 122 23.46 13.23 11.17
C GLN A 122 21.94 13.30 10.92
N ASP A 123 21.15 13.21 11.99
CA ASP A 123 19.69 13.23 11.92
C ASP A 123 19.17 14.57 11.39
N LYS A 124 19.78 15.69 11.84
CA LYS A 124 19.48 17.03 11.36
C LYS A 124 19.73 17.18 9.85
N ARG A 125 20.81 16.58 9.33
CA ARG A 125 21.08 16.58 7.89
C ARG A 125 20.04 15.79 7.12
N MET A 126 19.67 14.61 7.60
CA MET A 126 18.60 13.80 6.98
C MET A 126 17.27 14.54 6.98
N TYR A 127 16.95 15.26 8.06
CA TYR A 127 15.78 16.13 8.14
C TYR A 127 15.82 17.21 7.05
N GLU A 128 16.94 17.93 6.91
CA GLU A 128 17.09 19.00 5.92
C GLU A 128 17.00 18.47 4.48
N GLU A 129 17.62 17.31 4.21
CA GLU A 129 17.52 16.63 2.91
C GLU A 129 16.07 16.24 2.58
N ASN A 130 15.38 15.61 3.53
CA ASN A 130 13.96 15.25 3.37
C ASN A 130 13.08 16.48 3.13
N TYR A 131 13.28 17.53 3.93
CA TYR A 131 12.53 18.78 3.81
C TYR A 131 12.71 19.39 2.42
N ASN A 132 13.95 19.56 1.99
CA ASN A 132 14.28 20.16 0.69
C ASN A 132 13.73 19.31 -0.47
N SER A 133 13.76 17.97 -0.35
CA SER A 133 13.26 17.06 -1.38
C SER A 133 11.74 17.10 -1.56
N VAL A 134 10.98 17.43 -0.50
CA VAL A 134 9.52 17.40 -0.52
C VAL A 134 8.94 18.80 -0.70
N TYR A 135 9.30 19.75 0.18
CA TYR A 135 8.73 21.10 0.19
C TYR A 135 9.16 21.97 -0.99
N GLY A 136 10.25 21.61 -1.68
CA GLY A 136 10.68 22.26 -2.92
C GLY A 136 9.94 21.79 -4.18
N SER A 137 8.98 20.86 -4.06
CA SER A 137 8.25 20.26 -5.19
C SER A 137 6.73 20.27 -4.98
N ASP A 138 5.97 20.17 -6.08
CA ASP A 138 4.51 20.00 -6.02
C ASP A 138 4.08 18.53 -6.20
N GLU A 139 5.04 17.61 -6.06
CA GLU A 139 4.78 16.17 -6.12
C GLU A 139 3.93 15.72 -4.93
N PRO A 140 3.04 14.73 -5.13
CA PRO A 140 2.17 14.26 -4.07
C PRO A 140 2.98 13.54 -2.98
N TYR A 141 2.74 13.92 -1.72
CA TYR A 141 3.26 13.24 -0.55
C TYR A 141 2.15 12.75 0.40
N PRO A 142 2.17 11.47 0.84
CA PRO A 142 2.97 10.40 0.26
C PRO A 142 2.54 10.12 -1.18
N GLN A 143 3.42 9.46 -1.95
CA GLN A 143 3.12 9.07 -3.33
C GLN A 143 1.97 8.07 -3.41
N ASN A 144 1.87 7.17 -2.42
CA ASN A 144 0.82 6.17 -2.31
C ASN A 144 0.06 6.36 -0.99
N VAL A 145 -1.28 6.27 -1.06
CA VAL A 145 -2.16 6.29 0.12
C VAL A 145 -1.95 5.06 1.00
N VAL A 146 -1.60 3.92 0.39
CA VAL A 146 -1.29 2.68 1.07
C VAL A 146 0.15 2.26 0.76
N GLU A 147 0.89 1.85 1.79
CA GLU A 147 2.25 1.33 1.70
C GLU A 147 2.33 -0.01 2.43
N PHE A 148 2.86 -1.05 1.77
CA PHE A 148 3.21 -2.28 2.45
C PHE A 148 4.42 -2.04 3.36
N VAL A 149 4.27 -2.30 4.65
CA VAL A 149 5.33 -2.07 5.63
C VAL A 149 6.17 -3.32 5.81
N ARG A 150 5.53 -4.45 6.09
CA ARG A 150 6.18 -5.74 6.33
C ARG A 150 5.17 -6.88 6.45
N SER A 151 5.67 -8.11 6.36
CA SER A 151 5.01 -9.29 6.88
C SER A 151 5.37 -9.47 8.37
N ALA A 152 4.41 -9.90 9.17
CA ALA A 152 4.58 -10.20 10.59
C ALA A 152 3.86 -11.51 10.96
N GLY A 153 4.01 -11.96 12.20
CA GLY A 153 3.33 -13.16 12.71
C GLY A 153 2.66 -12.88 14.05
N TYR A 154 1.47 -13.43 14.24
CA TYR A 154 0.76 -13.41 15.52
C TYR A 154 0.21 -14.80 15.83
N ARG A 155 0.94 -15.54 16.69
CA ARG A 155 0.71 -16.96 16.96
C ARG A 155 0.73 -17.78 15.67
N LYS A 156 -0.39 -18.41 15.32
CA LYS A 156 -0.53 -19.20 14.08
C LYS A 156 -0.77 -18.31 12.85
N TYR A 157 -1.17 -17.05 13.01
CA TYR A 157 -1.52 -16.18 11.88
C TYR A 157 -0.29 -15.48 11.31
N ASN A 158 -0.25 -15.41 9.98
CA ASN A 158 0.61 -14.50 9.25
C ASN A 158 -0.15 -13.17 9.10
N LEU A 159 0.56 -12.06 9.29
CA LEU A 159 0.03 -10.70 9.22
C LEU A 159 0.73 -9.94 8.10
N VAL A 160 -0.03 -9.05 7.48
CA VAL A 160 0.45 -8.07 6.50
C VAL A 160 0.19 -6.69 7.08
N ASP A 161 1.26 -6.01 7.50
CA ASP A 161 1.19 -4.65 8.02
C ASP A 161 1.18 -3.68 6.83
N VAL A 162 0.06 -2.97 6.66
CA VAL A 162 -0.07 -1.90 5.68
C VAL A 162 -0.24 -0.56 6.37
N ARG A 163 0.51 0.45 5.93
CA ARG A 163 0.34 1.82 6.38
C ARG A 163 -0.65 2.51 5.46
N VAL A 164 -1.66 3.14 6.04
CA VAL A 164 -2.65 3.94 5.34
C VAL A 164 -2.53 5.39 5.78
N THR A 165 -2.31 6.27 4.81
CA THR A 165 -2.25 7.73 4.98
C THR A 165 -3.34 8.31 4.08
N PRO A 166 -4.55 8.57 4.61
CA PRO A 166 -5.75 8.88 3.81
C PRO A 166 -5.73 10.31 3.26
N LEU A 167 -4.56 10.93 3.21
CA LEU A 167 -4.34 12.26 2.68
C LEU A 167 -3.12 12.28 1.77
N THR A 168 -3.23 13.05 0.69
CA THR A 168 -2.10 13.43 -0.15
C THR A 168 -1.95 14.95 -0.10
N TYR A 169 -0.74 15.40 0.18
CA TYR A 169 -0.37 16.81 0.23
C TYR A 169 0.61 17.14 -0.89
N ARG A 170 0.37 18.26 -1.59
CA ARG A 170 1.28 18.83 -2.58
C ARG A 170 1.88 20.12 -2.00
N PRO A 171 3.17 20.11 -1.60
CA PRO A 171 3.71 21.20 -0.78
C PRO A 171 3.77 22.59 -1.42
N LEU A 172 4.10 22.70 -2.71
CA LEU A 172 4.22 24.02 -3.37
C LEU A 172 2.86 24.70 -3.59
N SER A 173 1.85 23.93 -4.02
CA SER A 173 0.48 24.43 -4.21
C SER A 173 -0.32 24.50 -2.91
N GLY A 174 0.13 23.78 -1.87
CA GLY A 174 -0.58 23.58 -0.61
C GLY A 174 -1.88 22.78 -0.77
N GLN A 175 -2.05 22.04 -1.87
CA GLN A 175 -3.26 21.25 -2.12
C GLN A 175 -3.29 20.02 -1.22
N LEU A 176 -4.43 19.79 -0.56
CA LEU A 176 -4.73 18.57 0.18
C LEU A 176 -5.86 17.81 -0.50
N THR A 177 -5.66 16.50 -0.67
CA THR A 177 -6.72 15.58 -1.11
C THR A 177 -6.92 14.53 -0.03
N TYR A 178 -8.16 14.35 0.40
CA TYR A 178 -8.57 13.36 1.40
C TYR A 178 -9.32 12.20 0.75
N TYR A 179 -9.00 10.98 1.17
CA TYR A 179 -9.59 9.75 0.64
C TYR A 179 -10.39 9.06 1.76
N PRO A 180 -11.73 9.20 1.78
CA PRO A 180 -12.57 8.59 2.82
C PRO A 180 -12.72 7.07 2.65
N GLU A 181 -12.45 6.56 1.45
CA GLU A 181 -12.62 5.16 1.10
C GLU A 181 -11.30 4.59 0.59
N VAL A 182 -10.78 3.59 1.30
CA VAL A 182 -9.57 2.85 0.91
C VAL A 182 -9.84 1.36 1.10
N THR A 183 -9.61 0.59 0.05
CA THR A 183 -9.65 -0.87 0.10
C THR A 183 -8.28 -1.41 -0.21
N VAL A 184 -7.80 -2.34 0.61
CA VAL A 184 -6.53 -3.03 0.43
C VAL A 184 -6.81 -4.46 -0.02
N GLN A 185 -6.07 -4.92 -1.02
CA GLN A 185 -6.13 -6.29 -1.51
C GLN A 185 -4.77 -6.93 -1.30
N VAL A 186 -4.77 -8.07 -0.60
CA VAL A 186 -3.56 -8.86 -0.35
C VAL A 186 -3.74 -10.19 -1.03
N SER A 187 -2.91 -10.49 -2.02
CA SER A 187 -2.82 -11.84 -2.58
C SER A 187 -1.83 -12.68 -1.79
N TYR A 188 -2.07 -13.99 -1.75
CA TYR A 188 -1.23 -14.92 -1.02
C TYR A 188 -1.35 -16.33 -1.60
N THR A 189 -0.29 -17.11 -1.39
CA THR A 189 -0.27 -18.52 -1.74
C THR A 189 -0.24 -19.36 -0.48
N VAL A 190 -1.12 -20.35 -0.41
CA VAL A 190 -1.28 -21.23 0.74
C VAL A 190 -0.47 -22.52 0.51
N PRO A 191 0.19 -23.09 1.53
CA PRO A 191 0.86 -24.38 1.42
C PRO A 191 -0.10 -25.49 0.99
N LYS A 192 0.36 -26.45 0.18
CA LYS A 192 -0.46 -27.56 -0.33
C LYS A 192 -1.08 -28.44 0.76
N ASP A 193 -0.44 -28.52 1.92
CA ASP A 193 -0.87 -29.32 3.07
C ASP A 193 -1.73 -28.51 4.06
N PHE A 194 -2.14 -27.29 3.70
CA PHE A 194 -2.96 -26.45 4.57
C PHE A 194 -4.36 -27.03 4.75
N SER A 195 -4.72 -27.27 6.01
CA SER A 195 -6.08 -27.60 6.42
C SER A 195 -6.66 -26.49 7.30
N PRO A 196 -7.77 -25.83 6.90
CA PRO A 196 -8.47 -24.85 7.74
C PRO A 196 -8.87 -25.40 9.12
N GLU A 197 -9.02 -26.72 9.27
CA GLU A 197 -9.40 -27.38 10.52
C GLU A 197 -8.29 -27.32 11.58
N GLU A 198 -7.02 -27.25 11.20
CA GLU A 198 -5.87 -27.16 12.13
C GLU A 198 -5.75 -25.78 12.81
N ILE A 199 -6.41 -24.77 12.24
CA ILE A 199 -6.43 -23.40 12.75
C ILE A 199 -7.26 -23.33 14.04
N ILE A 200 -8.37 -24.08 14.10
CA ILE A 200 -9.38 -24.02 15.18
C ILE A 200 -8.93 -24.81 16.44
N ILE A 201 -7.91 -25.67 16.33
CA ILE A 201 -7.38 -26.42 17.47
C ILE A 201 -6.45 -25.52 18.29
N ASP A 202 -7.02 -24.63 19.10
CA ASP A 202 -6.34 -23.89 20.19
C ASP A 202 -6.48 -24.62 21.55
N ASN A 203 -7.18 -25.75 21.57
CA ASN A 203 -7.23 -26.63 22.73
C ASN A 203 -5.94 -27.45 22.80
N LEU A 204 -4.86 -26.84 23.33
CA LEU A 204 -3.82 -27.66 23.94
C LEU A 204 -4.49 -28.49 25.04
N PRO A 205 -4.39 -29.84 25.06
CA PRO A 205 -4.78 -30.59 26.24
C PRO A 205 -4.00 -29.99 27.40
N ARG A 206 -4.73 -29.46 28.39
CA ARG A 206 -4.21 -28.76 29.56
C ARG A 206 -3.09 -29.61 30.16
N THR A 207 -1.84 -29.27 29.87
CA THR A 207 -0.68 -30.02 30.37
C THR A 207 -0.35 -29.52 31.78
N GLU A 208 -1.37 -29.36 32.61
CA GLU A 208 -1.22 -29.34 34.07
C GLU A 208 -1.21 -30.80 34.52
N ARG A 209 -0.16 -31.55 34.15
CA ARG A 209 0.19 -32.74 34.93
C ARG A 209 0.95 -32.25 36.15
N ILE A 210 0.22 -32.24 37.26
CA ILE A 210 0.75 -32.22 38.62
C ILE A 210 2.00 -33.10 38.68
N ALA A 211 3.13 -32.52 39.09
CA ALA A 211 4.27 -33.19 39.68
C ALA A 211 4.92 -32.23 40.69
#